data_AF-A0A958Q7A4-F1
#
_entry.id   AF-A0A958Q7A4-F1
#
_cell.length_a   1.000
_cell.length_b   1.000
_cell.length_c   1.000
_cell.angle_alpha   90.00
_cell.angle_beta   90.00
_cell.angle_gamma   90.00
#
_symmetry.space_group_name_H-M   'P 1'
#
loop_
_entity.id
_entity.type
_entity.pdbx_description
1 polymer ?
#
loop_
_entity_poly.entity_id
_entity_poly.type
_entity_poly.pdbx_seq_one_letter_code
_entity_poly.pdbx_strand_id
1 'polypeptide(L)'
;MHLVRLIVFLSALTLSLSACSKGPESAAKDFCACAKPLFDKMSKVNEAMSKGDFSVLQSMSQEMESIMPKMQSCMKTLEEKYGDLKENEEFKNAVTKEIDRQCPNPIKKMGAMPSMGVPGS
;
A
#
# COMPACT_ATOMS: atom_id res chain seq x y z
N MET A 1 -47.04 -20.37 -15.55
CA MET A 1 -46.30 -19.22 -16.14
C MET A 1 -45.80 -18.18 -15.12
N HIS A 2 -46.19 -18.25 -13.83
CA HIS A 2 -45.67 -17.34 -12.79
C HIS A 2 -44.30 -17.74 -12.23
N LEU A 3 -43.96 -19.04 -12.18
CA LEU A 3 -42.66 -19.52 -11.70
C LEU A 3 -41.48 -19.07 -12.58
N VAL A 4 -41.65 -19.10 -13.91
CA VAL A 4 -40.60 -18.72 -14.87
C VAL A 4 -40.27 -17.22 -14.79
N ARG A 5 -41.27 -16.38 -14.52
CA ARG A 5 -41.08 -14.93 -14.29
C ARG A 5 -40.32 -14.64 -13.01
N LEU A 6 -40.52 -15.42 -11.95
CA LEU A 6 -39.83 -15.27 -10.66
C LEU A 6 -38.34 -15.63 -10.74
N ILE A 7 -38.00 -16.67 -11.52
CA ILE A 7 -36.61 -17.11 -11.71
C ILE A 7 -35.81 -16.06 -12.51
N VAL A 8 -36.41 -15.48 -13.55
CA VAL A 8 -35.78 -14.42 -14.37
C VAL A 8 -35.49 -13.15 -13.55
N PHE A 9 -36.39 -12.79 -12.62
CA PHE A 9 -36.18 -11.65 -11.72
C PHE A 9 -35.10 -11.91 -10.65
N LEU A 10 -34.98 -13.15 -10.16
CA LEU A 10 -33.91 -13.54 -9.22
C LEU A 10 -32.53 -13.60 -9.87
N SER A 11 -32.44 -13.94 -11.14
CA SER A 11 -31.16 -13.96 -11.88
C SER A 11 -30.65 -12.57 -12.29
N ALA A 12 -31.52 -11.54 -12.33
CA ALA A 12 -31.10 -10.18 -12.67
C ALA A 12 -30.46 -9.44 -11.48
N LEU A 13 -30.74 -9.85 -10.23
CA LEU A 13 -30.24 -9.19 -9.03
C LEU A 13 -28.84 -9.62 -8.60
N THR A 14 -28.33 -10.75 -9.12
CA THR A 14 -27.00 -11.28 -8.77
C THR A 14 -25.88 -10.76 -9.69
N LEU A 15 -26.20 -10.07 -10.80
CA LEU A 15 -25.20 -9.60 -11.76
C LEU A 15 -24.59 -8.22 -11.45
N SER A 16 -25.06 -7.51 -10.42
CA SER A 16 -24.60 -6.13 -10.14
C SER A 16 -23.42 -6.04 -9.16
N LEU A 17 -22.91 -7.17 -8.62
CA LEU A 17 -21.92 -7.16 -7.53
C LEU A 17 -20.46 -7.39 -7.97
N SER A 18 -20.13 -7.19 -9.24
CA SER A 18 -18.78 -7.43 -9.79
C SER A 18 -18.00 -6.15 -10.13
N ALA A 19 -18.50 -4.96 -9.73
CA ALA A 19 -17.97 -3.67 -10.15
C ALA A 19 -16.99 -2.98 -9.16
N CYS A 20 -16.37 -3.69 -8.22
CA CYS A 20 -15.52 -3.04 -7.19
C CYS A 20 -14.19 -3.76 -6.93
N SER A 21 -13.17 -3.48 -7.75
CA SER A 21 -11.78 -3.87 -7.40
C SER A 21 -10.68 -2.88 -7.80
N LYS A 22 -11.01 -1.77 -8.50
CA LYS A 22 -10.05 -0.74 -8.94
C LYS A 22 -10.26 0.62 -8.26
N GLY A 23 -10.73 0.62 -7.03
CA GLY A 23 -10.89 1.83 -6.23
C GLY A 23 -9.62 2.22 -5.47
N PRO A 24 -9.54 3.46 -4.96
CA PRO A 24 -8.42 3.93 -4.14
C PRO A 24 -8.14 3.03 -2.91
N GLU A 25 -9.18 2.46 -2.31
CA GLU A 25 -9.07 1.56 -1.17
C GLU A 25 -8.34 0.25 -1.48
N SER A 26 -8.65 -0.36 -2.63
CA SER A 26 -7.97 -1.59 -3.05
C SER A 26 -6.51 -1.32 -3.42
N ALA A 27 -6.24 -0.20 -4.10
CA ALA A 27 -4.88 0.21 -4.44
C ALA A 27 -4.04 0.48 -3.19
N ALA A 28 -4.59 1.17 -2.20
CA ALA A 28 -3.93 1.39 -0.92
C ALA A 28 -3.66 0.09 -0.16
N LYS A 29 -4.64 -0.83 -0.12
CA LYS A 29 -4.47 -2.13 0.52
C LYS A 29 -3.34 -2.94 -0.11
N ASP A 30 -3.29 -2.96 -1.44
CA ASP A 30 -2.25 -3.68 -2.17
C ASP A 30 -0.87 -3.03 -2.00
N PHE A 31 -0.79 -1.69 -2.00
CA PHE A 31 0.43 -0.96 -1.63
C PHE A 31 0.90 -1.33 -0.22
N CYS A 32 -0.02 -1.33 0.75
CA CYS A 32 0.28 -1.70 2.13
C CYS A 32 0.81 -3.14 2.23
N ALA A 33 0.29 -4.06 1.43
CA ALA A 33 0.80 -5.43 1.37
C ALA A 33 2.23 -5.48 0.81
N CYS A 34 2.53 -4.70 -0.24
CA CYS A 34 3.89 -4.58 -0.79
C CYS A 34 4.88 -3.95 0.20
N ALA A 35 4.44 -2.93 0.95
CA ALA A 35 5.27 -2.18 1.90
C ALA A 35 5.42 -2.89 3.26
N LYS A 36 4.53 -3.82 3.60
CA LYS A 36 4.52 -4.55 4.88
C LYS A 36 5.89 -5.08 5.33
N PRO A 37 6.66 -5.84 4.52
CA PRO A 37 7.95 -6.37 4.97
C PRO A 37 8.94 -5.26 5.34
N LEU A 38 8.93 -4.15 4.60
CA LEU A 38 9.76 -2.99 4.90
C LEU A 38 9.29 -2.29 6.18
N PHE A 39 7.99 -2.05 6.32
CA PHE A 39 7.42 -1.38 7.49
C PHE A 39 7.61 -2.19 8.78
N ASP A 40 7.44 -3.52 8.73
CA ASP A 40 7.67 -4.40 9.87
C ASP A 40 9.13 -4.33 10.32
N LYS A 41 10.09 -4.21 9.39
CA LYS A 41 11.51 -4.04 9.73
C LYS A 41 11.84 -2.66 10.25
N MET A 42 11.35 -1.61 9.61
CA MET A 42 11.51 -0.24 10.09
C MET A 42 10.92 -0.05 11.49
N SER A 43 9.79 -0.71 11.80
CA SER A 43 9.22 -0.67 13.15
C SER A 43 10.13 -1.34 14.18
N LYS A 44 10.78 -2.46 13.85
CA LYS A 44 11.74 -3.13 14.75
C LYS A 44 13.00 -2.31 14.97
N VAL A 45 13.54 -1.72 13.91
CA VAL A 45 14.69 -0.81 13.98
C VAL A 45 14.35 0.39 14.85
N ASN A 46 13.19 1.00 14.62
CA ASN A 46 12.69 2.11 15.44
C ASN A 46 12.61 1.73 16.93
N GLU A 47 11.97 0.60 17.24
CA GLU A 47 11.84 0.14 18.63
C GLU A 47 13.21 -0.07 19.29
N ALA A 48 14.15 -0.70 18.60
CA ALA A 48 15.51 -0.91 19.08
C ALA A 48 16.27 0.42 19.29
N MET A 49 16.18 1.35 18.33
CA MET A 49 16.77 2.69 18.46
C MET A 49 16.18 3.48 19.63
N SER A 50 14.87 3.38 19.87
CA SER A 50 14.22 4.03 21.03
C SER A 50 14.73 3.50 22.37
N LYS A 51 15.29 2.28 22.39
CA LYS A 51 15.93 1.63 23.53
C LYS A 51 17.45 1.85 23.58
N GLY A 52 18.01 2.63 22.66
CA GLY A 52 19.44 2.88 22.55
C GLY A 52 20.26 1.75 21.91
N ASP A 53 19.59 0.76 21.32
CA ASP A 53 20.26 -0.34 20.61
C ASP A 53 20.45 0.01 19.13
N PHE A 54 21.66 0.45 18.79
CA PHE A 54 22.05 0.77 17.42
C PHE A 54 22.68 -0.41 16.67
N SER A 55 22.89 -1.56 17.34
CA SER A 55 23.48 -2.74 16.69
C SER A 55 22.58 -3.31 15.58
N VAL A 56 21.26 -3.11 15.72
CA VAL A 56 20.23 -3.49 14.74
C VAL A 56 20.45 -2.84 13.35
N LEU A 57 21.12 -1.69 13.28
CA LEU A 57 21.37 -0.97 12.04
C LEU A 57 22.31 -1.76 11.11
N GLN A 58 23.26 -2.53 11.67
CA GLN A 58 24.13 -3.39 10.86
C GLN A 58 23.35 -4.54 10.22
N SER A 59 22.46 -5.21 10.97
CA SER A 59 21.62 -6.28 10.42
C SER A 59 20.60 -5.79 9.40
N MET A 60 20.22 -4.51 9.46
CA MET A 60 19.25 -3.93 8.53
C MET A 60 19.75 -3.96 7.08
N SER A 61 21.05 -3.74 6.85
CA SER A 61 21.61 -3.69 5.49
C SER A 61 21.37 -5.01 4.73
N GLN A 62 21.70 -6.14 5.34
CA GLN A 62 21.55 -7.47 4.73
C GLN A 62 20.08 -7.82 4.47
N GLU A 63 19.20 -7.43 5.39
CA GLU A 63 17.78 -7.69 5.23
C GLU A 63 17.15 -6.83 4.13
N MET A 64 17.59 -5.57 4.00
CA MET A 64 17.17 -4.66 2.93
C MET A 64 17.55 -5.19 1.54
N GLU A 65 18.72 -5.81 1.39
CA GLU A 65 19.11 -6.47 0.13
C GLU A 65 18.08 -7.53 -0.32
N SER A 66 17.42 -8.19 0.63
CA SER A 66 16.38 -9.20 0.34
C SER A 66 14.98 -8.61 0.16
N ILE A 67 14.68 -7.47 0.80
CA ILE A 67 13.35 -6.85 0.82
C ILE A 67 13.16 -5.93 -0.39
N MET A 68 14.17 -5.15 -0.75
CA MET A 68 14.12 -4.19 -1.85
C MET A 68 13.72 -4.81 -3.20
N PRO A 69 14.32 -5.91 -3.68
CA PRO A 69 13.92 -6.49 -4.97
C PRO A 69 12.48 -7.02 -4.94
N LYS A 70 12.03 -7.59 -3.83
CA LYS A 70 10.65 -8.06 -3.65
C LYS A 70 9.67 -6.90 -3.67
N MET A 71 10.02 -5.80 -3.00
CA MET A 71 9.21 -4.60 -2.97
C MET A 71 9.14 -3.95 -4.36
N GLN A 72 10.26 -3.83 -5.07
CA GLN A 72 10.27 -3.30 -6.45
C GLN A 72 9.40 -4.14 -7.38
N SER A 73 9.52 -5.47 -7.32
CA SER A 73 8.67 -6.38 -8.08
C SER A 73 7.19 -6.18 -7.74
N CYS A 74 6.85 -6.05 -6.47
CA CYS A 74 5.48 -5.85 -6.02
C CYS A 74 4.92 -4.51 -6.52
N MET A 75 5.68 -3.42 -6.37
CA MET A 75 5.28 -2.09 -6.85
C MET A 75 5.10 -2.06 -8.36
N LYS A 76 5.95 -2.75 -9.13
CA LYS A 76 5.79 -2.89 -10.57
C LYS A 76 4.47 -3.58 -10.93
N THR A 77 4.11 -4.64 -10.21
CA THR A 77 2.80 -5.30 -10.38
C THR A 77 1.63 -4.37 -10.04
N LEU A 78 1.79 -3.47 -9.06
CA LEU A 78 0.75 -2.46 -8.78
C LEU A 78 0.61 -1.45 -9.91
N GLU A 79 1.72 -0.97 -10.47
CA GLU A 79 1.72 -0.07 -11.62
C GLU A 79 1.04 -0.71 -12.83
N GLU A 80 1.33 -1.99 -13.12
CA GLU A 80 0.64 -2.74 -14.17
C GLU A 80 -0.86 -2.93 -13.90
N LYS A 81 -1.26 -3.08 -12.62
CA LYS A 81 -2.65 -3.34 -12.22
C LYS A 81 -3.53 -2.09 -12.20
N TYR A 82 -2.97 -0.96 -11.77
CA TYR A 82 -3.69 0.29 -11.55
C TYR A 82 -3.39 1.36 -12.62
N GLY A 83 -2.42 1.14 -13.50
CA GLY A 83 -1.97 2.10 -14.50
C GLY A 83 -1.02 3.15 -13.91
N ASP A 84 -0.56 4.08 -14.76
CA ASP A 84 0.28 5.18 -14.29
C ASP A 84 -0.56 6.16 -13.43
N LEU A 85 -0.36 6.06 -12.11
CA LEU A 85 -1.02 6.93 -11.14
C LEU A 85 -0.63 8.41 -11.29
N LYS A 86 0.44 8.72 -12.06
CA LYS A 86 0.86 10.10 -12.34
C LYS A 86 -0.11 10.86 -13.22
N GLU A 87 -0.93 10.16 -14.01
CA GLU A 87 -1.89 10.81 -14.93
C GLU A 87 -3.20 11.22 -14.23
N ASN A 88 -3.42 10.75 -12.99
CA ASN A 88 -4.64 11.04 -12.23
C ASN A 88 -4.32 11.45 -10.79
N GLU A 89 -4.05 12.75 -10.60
CA GLU A 89 -3.75 13.37 -9.31
C GLU A 89 -4.84 13.15 -8.26
N GLU A 90 -6.11 13.17 -8.66
CA GLU A 90 -7.24 12.96 -7.75
C GLU A 90 -7.24 11.53 -7.20
N PHE A 91 -7.05 10.55 -8.07
CA PHE A 91 -6.92 9.15 -7.68
C PHE A 91 -5.68 8.92 -6.81
N LYS A 92 -4.53 9.50 -7.16
CA LYS A 92 -3.30 9.43 -6.38
C LYS A 92 -3.49 9.98 -4.96
N ASN A 93 -4.18 11.12 -4.82
CA ASN A 93 -4.47 11.73 -3.53
C ASN A 93 -5.41 10.84 -2.69
N ALA A 94 -6.45 10.28 -3.30
CA ALA A 94 -7.36 9.35 -2.63
C ALA A 94 -6.63 8.08 -2.15
N VAL A 95 -5.74 7.51 -2.98
CA VAL A 95 -4.91 6.36 -2.62
C VAL A 95 -3.96 6.71 -1.47
N THR A 96 -3.29 7.87 -1.53
CA THR A 96 -2.35 8.31 -0.50
C THR A 96 -3.02 8.47 0.86
N LYS A 97 -4.20 9.10 0.89
CA LYS A 97 -4.99 9.25 2.12
C LYS A 97 -5.34 7.89 2.73
N GLU A 98 -5.65 6.94 1.87
CA GLU A 98 -6.05 5.60 2.30
C GLU A 98 -4.85 4.74 2.72
N ILE A 99 -3.67 4.94 2.12
CA ILE A 99 -2.39 4.38 2.60
C ILE A 99 -2.08 4.90 4.01
N ASP A 100 -2.14 6.22 4.23
CA ASP A 100 -1.88 6.81 5.55
C ASP A 100 -2.85 6.27 6.62
N ARG A 101 -4.09 5.92 6.22
CA ARG A 101 -5.10 5.29 7.09
C ARG A 101 -4.82 3.80 7.36
N GLN A 102 -4.49 3.03 6.33
CA GLN A 102 -4.37 1.57 6.41
C GLN A 102 -3.00 1.09 6.92
N CYS A 103 -1.91 1.72 6.47
CA CYS A 103 -0.54 1.36 6.84
C CYS A 103 0.31 2.61 7.08
N PRO A 104 0.13 3.29 8.22
CA PRO A 104 0.87 4.51 8.52
C PRO A 104 2.38 4.25 8.55
N ASN A 105 3.15 5.12 7.89
CA ASN A 105 4.60 5.00 7.82
C ASN A 105 5.21 5.02 9.24
N PRO A 106 5.92 3.96 9.67
CA PRO A 106 6.47 3.84 11.02
C PRO A 106 7.53 4.91 11.34
N ILE A 107 8.13 5.54 10.32
CA ILE A 107 9.10 6.63 10.49
C ILE A 107 8.40 7.97 10.78
N LYS A 108 7.22 8.22 10.18
CA LYS A 108 6.45 9.46 10.46
C LYS A 108 6.05 9.59 11.94
N LYS A 109 5.96 8.47 12.68
CA LYS A 109 5.62 8.46 14.11
C LYS A 109 6.75 8.97 15.03
N MET A 110 7.99 9.10 14.55
CA MET A 110 9.13 9.60 15.33
C MET A 110 9.25 11.13 15.37
N GLY A 111 8.25 11.85 14.83
CA GLY A 111 8.33 13.30 14.67
C GLY A 111 8.85 13.67 13.28
N ALA A 112 8.45 14.84 12.81
CA ALA A 112 8.96 15.46 11.60
C ALA A 112 10.50 15.42 11.56
N MET A 113 11.07 14.42 10.90
CA MET A 113 12.38 14.59 10.29
C MET A 113 12.17 15.50 9.08
N PRO A 114 12.89 16.63 9.01
CA PRO A 114 12.67 17.63 7.99
C PRO A 114 12.83 16.98 6.63
N SER A 115 11.90 17.32 5.74
CA SER A 115 12.00 17.19 4.30
C SER A 115 13.46 17.13 3.87
N MET A 116 13.96 15.95 3.50
CA MET A 116 15.02 15.88 2.52
C MET A 116 14.36 16.37 1.24
N GLY A 117 14.31 17.70 1.09
CA GLY A 117 14.12 18.34 -0.18
C GLY A 117 15.13 17.68 -1.11
N VAL A 118 14.61 17.06 -2.16
CA VAL A 118 15.40 16.82 -3.36
C VAL A 118 15.94 18.20 -3.72
N PRO A 119 17.27 18.45 -3.70
CA PRO A 119 17.78 19.68 -4.26
C PRO A 119 17.52 19.58 -5.77
N GLY A 120 16.45 20.23 -6.21
CA GLY A 120 16.37 20.75 -7.56
C GLY A 120 17.20 22.02 -7.59
N SER A 121 18.40 21.92 -8.16
CA SER A 121 19.17 22.97 -8.86
C SER A 121 20.43 22.34 -9.42
#